data_AF-A0A2T6G290-F1
#
_entry.id   AF-A0A2T6G290-F1
#
_cell.length_a   1.000
_cell.length_b   1.000
_cell.length_c   1.000
_cell.angle_alpha   90.00
_cell.angle_beta   90.00
_cell.angle_gamma   90.00
#
_symmetry.space_group_name_H-M   'P 1'
#
loop_
_entity.id
_entity.type
_entity.pdbx_description
1 polymer ?
#
loop_
_entity_poly.entity_id
_entity_poly.type
_entity_poly.pdbx_seq_one_letter_code
_entity_poly.pdbx_strand_id
1 'polypeptide(L)'
;MVSAKKPMGWAELSSYPVIMLERGSSSRASVDYFVESQGIVLRPEIELGSLDLLLQFAQAGLGAACIIRDFARNELGQGQVVELLQKSPIPPRKVGLIH
;
A
#
# COMPACT_ATOMS: atom_id res chain seq x y z
N MET A 1 -2.52 17.49 -1.52
CA MET A 1 -1.57 16.76 -2.38
C MET A 1 -0.40 16.30 -1.53
N VAL A 2 -0.26 15.00 -1.29
CA VAL A 2 0.88 14.44 -0.55
C VAL A 2 2.12 14.54 -1.46
N SER A 3 3.04 15.45 -1.15
CA SER A 3 4.29 15.58 -1.89
C SER A 3 5.30 14.56 -1.36
N ALA A 4 5.42 13.41 -2.02
CA ALA A 4 6.32 12.34 -1.59
C ALA A 4 7.79 12.69 -1.89
N LYS A 5 8.42 13.44 -0.98
CA LYS A 5 9.88 13.72 -1.03
C LYS A 5 10.62 13.30 0.25
N LYS A 6 9.93 12.83 1.29
CA LYS A 6 10.56 12.37 2.53
C LYS A 6 10.02 11.00 2.93
N PRO A 7 10.90 10.09 3.40
CA PRO A 7 10.47 8.83 4.01
C PRO A 7 9.54 9.07 5.20
N MET A 8 8.38 8.43 5.16
CA MET A 8 7.31 8.49 6.16
C MET A 8 7.39 7.27 7.09
N GLY A 9 7.01 7.46 8.35
CA GLY A 9 6.87 6.33 9.28
C GLY A 9 5.47 5.71 9.20
N TRP A 10 5.33 4.44 9.56
CA TRP A 10 4.02 3.76 9.58
C TRP A 10 3.00 4.43 10.48
N ALA A 11 3.42 5.04 11.59
CA ALA A 11 2.53 5.78 12.49
C ALA A 11 1.98 7.04 11.81
N GLU A 12 2.82 7.73 11.04
CA GLU A 12 2.39 8.88 10.23
C GLU A 12 1.44 8.41 9.12
N LEU A 13 1.75 7.30 8.43
CA LEU A 13 0.87 6.72 7.42
C LEU A 13 -0.51 6.34 7.98
N SER A 14 -0.56 5.79 9.21
CA SER A 14 -1.82 5.41 9.86
C SER A 14 -2.76 6.59 10.17
N SER A 15 -2.27 7.83 10.05
CA SER A 15 -3.08 9.04 10.18
C SER A 15 -3.76 9.49 8.88
N TYR A 16 -3.44 8.84 7.75
CA TYR A 16 -4.06 9.11 6.45
C TYR A 16 -5.17 8.11 6.14
N PRO A 17 -6.12 8.49 5.26
CA PRO A 17 -7.03 7.54 4.62
C PRO A 17 -6.22 6.45 3.90
N VAL A 18 -6.34 5.20 4.34
CA VAL A 18 -5.66 4.06 3.72
C VAL A 18 -6.69 3.17 3.03
N ILE A 19 -6.36 2.75 1.82
CA ILE A 19 -7.17 1.85 0.99
C ILE A 19 -6.40 0.53 0.88
N MET A 20 -7.04 -0.58 1.25
CA MET A 20 -6.37 -1.87 1.34
C MET A 20 -7.17 -2.96 0.65
N LEU A 21 -6.47 -4.04 0.29
CA LEU A 21 -7.14 -5.27 -0.07
C LEU A 21 -7.98 -5.76 1.11
N GLU A 22 -9.13 -6.37 0.81
CA GLU A 22 -9.95 -7.05 1.81
C GLU A 22 -9.15 -8.14 2.56
N ARG A 23 -9.62 -8.43 3.77
CA ARG A 23 -9.09 -9.51 4.58
C ARG A 23 -9.25 -10.85 3.85
N GLY A 24 -8.24 -11.71 3.95
CA GLY A 24 -8.22 -13.02 3.29
C GLY A 24 -7.20 -13.12 2.16
N SER A 25 -6.75 -11.99 1.59
CA SER A 25 -5.61 -12.02 0.67
C SER A 25 -4.29 -12.20 1.41
N SER A 26 -3.38 -12.99 0.85
CA SER A 26 -2.02 -13.17 1.38
C SER A 26 -1.23 -11.85 1.40
N SER A 27 -1.54 -10.94 0.47
CA SER A 27 -1.00 -9.59 0.45
C SER A 27 -1.46 -8.76 1.64
N ARG A 28 -2.77 -8.76 1.98
CA ARG A 28 -3.27 -8.07 3.16
C ARG A 28 -2.64 -8.63 4.45
N ALA A 29 -2.63 -9.94 4.60
CA ALA A 29 -2.05 -10.59 5.78
C ALA A 29 -0.55 -10.25 5.98
N SER A 30 0.22 -10.18 4.90
CA SER A 30 1.64 -9.80 4.96
C SER A 30 1.86 -8.35 5.40
N VAL A 31 0.99 -7.44 4.96
CA VAL A 31 1.06 -6.02 5.35
C VAL A 31 0.67 -5.88 6.82
N ASP A 32 -0.45 -6.47 7.21
CA ASP A 32 -0.94 -6.43 8.60
C ASP A 32 0.13 -6.97 9.56
N TYR A 33 0.68 -8.16 9.31
CA TYR A 33 1.75 -8.74 10.13
C TYR A 33 2.97 -7.83 10.28
N PHE A 34 3.42 -7.23 9.17
CA PHE A 34 4.57 -6.35 9.20
C PHE A 34 4.30 -5.08 10.01
N VAL A 35 3.15 -4.43 9.79
CA VAL A 35 2.83 -3.18 10.47
C VAL A 35 2.53 -3.42 11.96
N GLU A 36 1.87 -4.53 12.29
CA GLU A 36 1.67 -4.98 13.68
C GLU A 36 2.99 -5.25 14.39
N SER A 37 4.00 -5.80 13.71
CA SER A 37 5.35 -5.98 14.28
C SER A 37 6.03 -4.65 14.66
N GLN A 38 5.56 -3.53 14.09
CA GLN A 38 6.00 -2.17 14.43
C GLN A 38 5.13 -1.52 15.52
N GLY A 39 4.19 -2.26 16.11
CA GLY A 39 3.25 -1.77 17.13
C GLY A 39 2.12 -0.91 16.58
N ILE A 40 1.82 -1.01 15.28
CA ILE A 40 0.85 -0.17 14.58
C ILE A 40 -0.24 -1.06 13.98
N VAL A 41 -1.48 -0.59 14.01
CA VAL A 41 -2.62 -1.26 13.36
C VAL A 41 -3.18 -0.31 12.32
N LEU A 42 -3.13 -0.70 11.04
CA LEU A 42 -3.78 0.06 9.98
C LEU A 42 -5.29 -0.15 10.04
N ARG A 43 -6.03 0.97 10.00
CA ARG A 43 -7.49 0.98 9.91
C ARG A 43 -7.88 1.54 8.55
N PRO A 44 -8.05 0.69 7.53
CA PRO A 44 -8.42 1.18 6.21
C PRO A 44 -9.82 1.80 6.23
N GLU A 45 -10.00 2.88 5.48
CA GLU A 45 -11.32 3.48 5.23
C GLU A 45 -12.11 2.67 4.21
N ILE A 46 -11.40 2.04 3.27
CA ILE A 46 -11.96 1.25 2.18
C ILE A 46 -11.19 -0.06 2.08
N GLU A 47 -11.95 -1.16 2.06
CA GLU A 47 -11.45 -2.51 1.79
C GLU A 47 -12.12 -3.07 0.54
N LEU A 48 -11.34 -3.63 -0.40
CA LEU A 48 -11.87 -4.19 -1.64
C LEU A 48 -10.98 -5.30 -2.23
N GLY A 49 -11.54 -6.16 -3.08
CA GLY A 49 -10.84 -7.34 -3.60
C GLY A 49 -9.98 -7.14 -4.87
N SER A 50 -9.86 -5.91 -5.39
CA SER A 50 -9.23 -5.64 -6.70
C SER A 50 -8.04 -4.67 -6.61
N LEU A 51 -6.86 -5.12 -7.07
CA LEU A 51 -5.68 -4.26 -7.19
C LEU A 51 -5.90 -3.08 -8.16
N ASP A 52 -6.65 -3.29 -9.24
CA ASP A 52 -6.94 -2.25 -10.22
C ASP A 52 -7.80 -1.13 -9.60
N LEU A 53 -8.80 -1.51 -8.80
CA LEU A 53 -9.65 -0.53 -8.10
C LEU A 53 -8.86 0.23 -7.03
N LEU A 54 -7.93 -0.42 -6.32
CA LEU A 54 -7.04 0.28 -5.38
C LEU A 54 -6.26 1.40 -6.08
N LEU A 55 -5.73 1.11 -7.27
CA LEU A 55 -4.95 2.06 -8.03
C LEU A 55 -5.82 3.22 -8.54
N GLN A 56 -7.01 2.93 -9.06
CA GLN A 56 -7.97 3.94 -9.48
C GLN A 56 -8.38 4.86 -8.33
N PHE A 57 -8.60 4.32 -7.13
CA PHE A 57 -8.97 5.13 -5.96
C PHE A 57 -7.82 6.00 -5.48
N ALA A 58 -6.58 5.49 -5.53
CA ALA A 58 -5.39 6.31 -5.26
C ALA A 58 -5.23 7.45 -6.27
N GLN A 59 -5.42 7.18 -7.57
CA GLN A 59 -5.41 8.21 -8.63
C GLN A 59 -6.50 9.27 -8.42
N ALA A 60 -7.69 8.84 -7.99
CA ALA A 60 -8.81 9.73 -7.66
C ALA A 60 -8.58 10.56 -6.38
N GLY A 61 -7.49 10.32 -5.65
CA GLY A 61 -7.15 11.05 -4.43
C GLY A 61 -7.96 10.63 -3.20
N LEU A 62 -8.57 9.44 -3.22
CA LEU A 62 -9.39 8.92 -2.13
C LEU A 62 -8.56 8.40 -0.93
N GLY A 63 -7.24 8.24 -1.10
CA GLY A 63 -6.35 7.81 -0.03
C GLY A 63 -5.06 7.19 -0.53
N ALA A 64 -4.25 6.73 0.42
CA ALA A 64 -3.03 5.98 0.17
C ALA A 64 -3.37 4.49 -0.02
N ALA A 65 -3.06 3.93 -1.19
CA ALA A 65 -3.27 2.52 -1.47
C ALA A 65 -2.00 1.69 -1.25
N CYS A 66 -2.14 0.51 -0.64
CA CYS A 66 -1.06 -0.46 -0.52
C CYS A 66 -1.06 -1.41 -1.73
N ILE A 67 -0.14 -1.20 -2.68
CA ILE A 67 -0.09 -1.90 -3.97
C ILE A 67 1.30 -2.49 -4.21
N ILE A 68 1.37 -3.64 -4.88
CA ILE A 68 2.64 -4.19 -5.37
C ILE A 68 3.19 -3.27 -6.47
N ARG A 69 4.42 -2.76 -6.29
CA ARG A 69 5.02 -1.73 -7.15
C ARG A 69 4.91 -2.01 -8.66
N ASP A 70 5.10 -3.26 -9.08
CA ASP A 70 5.03 -3.64 -10.50
C ASP A 70 3.65 -3.41 -11.13
N PHE A 71 2.57 -3.49 -10.34
CA PHE A 71 1.20 -3.21 -10.80
C PHE A 71 0.90 -1.72 -10.96
N ALA A 72 1.69 -0.84 -10.35
CA ALA A 72 1.52 0.62 -10.44
C ALA A 72 2.57 1.29 -11.34
N ARG A 73 3.39 0.51 -12.05
CA ARG A 73 4.58 1.01 -12.76
C ARG A 73 4.21 2.03 -13.84
N ASN A 74 3.11 1.81 -14.55
CA ASN A 74 2.65 2.69 -15.61
C ASN A 74 2.19 4.05 -15.04
N GLU A 75 1.38 4.02 -14.00
CA GLU A 75 0.77 5.16 -13.35
C GLU A 75 1.81 5.99 -12.61
N LEU A 76 2.80 5.33 -11.99
CA LEU A 76 3.99 5.97 -11.42
C LEU A 76 4.82 6.66 -12.52
N GLY A 77 5.03 6.00 -13.67
CA GLY A 77 5.77 6.56 -14.79
C GLY A 77 5.09 7.77 -15.43
N GLN A 78 3.75 7.79 -15.41
CA GLN A 78 2.94 8.92 -15.90
C GLN A 78 2.72 10.01 -14.85
N GLY A 79 3.16 9.80 -13.60
CA GLY A 79 2.92 10.74 -12.51
C GLY A 79 1.45 10.84 -12.06
N GLN A 80 0.62 9.86 -12.43
CA GLN A 80 -0.79 9.79 -12.00
C GLN A 80 -0.91 9.39 -10.53
N VAL A 81 0.08 8.65 -10.03
CA VAL A 81 0.25 8.36 -8.60
C VAL A 81 1.69 8.62 -8.20
N VAL A 82 1.90 8.84 -6.90
CA VAL A 82 3.24 9.00 -6.32
C VAL A 82 3.47 7.92 -5.28
N GLU A 83 4.69 7.36 -5.26
CA GLU A 83 5.08 6.36 -4.27
C GLU A 83 5.36 7.02 -2.91
N LEU A 84 4.71 6.54 -1.85
CA LEU A 84 5.01 6.95 -0.48
C LEU A 84 6.19 6.16 0.08
N LEU A 85 7.36 6.79 0.10
CA LEU A 85 8.57 6.18 0.66
C LEU A 85 8.39 5.87 2.15
N GLN A 86 8.65 4.62 2.55
CA GLN A 86 8.58 4.19 3.94
C GLN A 86 9.97 4.21 4.59
N LYS A 87 10.06 4.69 5.84
CA LYS A 87 11.29 4.60 6.65
C LYS A 87 11.71 3.15 6.92
N SER A 88 10.72 2.26 7.06
CA SER A 88 10.91 0.84 7.23
C SER A 88 10.09 0.12 6.15
N PRO A 89 10.69 -0.23 5.00
CA PRO A 89 9.97 -0.88 3.91
C PRO A 89 9.57 -2.31 4.29
N ILE A 90 8.41 -2.75 3.80
CA ILE A 90 7.98 -4.15 3.92
C ILE A 90 9.03 -5.02 3.21
N PRO A 91 9.53 -6.10 3.84
CA PRO A 91 10.51 -6.97 3.22
C PRO A 91 9.96 -7.60 1.93
N PRO A 92 10.78 -7.72 0.88
CA PRO A 92 10.35 -8.32 -0.38
C PRO A 92 9.98 -9.79 -0.19
N ARG A 93 8.86 -10.21 -0.77
CA ARG A 93 8.42 -11.61 -0.77
C ARG A 93 8.96 -12.33 -2.00
N LYS A 94 9.35 -13.59 -1.84
CA LYS A 94 9.74 -14.46 -2.96
C LYS A 94 8.52 -15.20 -3.49
N VAL A 95 8.40 -15.28 -4.82
CA VAL A 95 7.41 -16.14 -5.49
C VAL A 95 8.07 -17.48 -5.79
N GLY A 96 7.44 -18.58 -5.36
CA GLY A 96 7.87 -19.94 -5.66
C GLY A 96 6.98 -20.57 -6.73
N LEU A 97 7.57 -21.42 -7.57
CA LEU A 97 6.82 -22.32 -8.47
C LEU A 97 6.78 -23.69 -7.81
N ILE A 98 5.59 -24.27 -7.70
CA ILE A 98 5.38 -25.67 -7.32
C ILE A 98 4.89 -26.43 -8.55
N HIS A 99 5.54 -27.57 -8.83
CA HIS A 99 5.19 -28.50 -9.90
C HIS A 99 4.62 -29.78 -9.28
#